data_AF-A0A957EF64-F1
#
_entry.id   AF-A0A957EF64-F1
#
_cell.length_a   1.000
_cell.length_b   1.000
_cell.length_c   1.000
_cell.angle_alpha   90.00
_cell.angle_beta   90.00
_cell.angle_gamma   90.00
#
_symmetry.space_group_name_H-M   'P 1'
#
loop_
_entity.id
_entity.type
_entity.pdbx_description
1 polymer ?
#
loop_
_entity_poly.entity_id
_entity_poly.type
_entity_poly.pdbx_seq_one_letter_code
_entity_poly.pdbx_strand_id
1 'polypeptide(L)'
;VRLMHDEAATLPINIYVQMPSCVPSAPGLETPGAAIGPAEVAEAMTWPGIIGLGEMMNFPGVYLNDANMHGEMAETMKAGKVIGGHYASPDLGRAFHGYVAGGPADDHEGTRIEDGIARVRQGMKAMLRLGSAWYDVATQVKAITEMGLDSRNFILCTDDSHSGTLVHEG
;
A
#
# COMPACT_ATOMS: atom_id res chain seq x y z
N VAL A 1 -15.31 7.18 -0.65
CA VAL A 1 -14.28 7.33 -1.71
C VAL A 1 -14.59 8.48 -2.65
N ARG A 2 -15.70 8.47 -3.41
CA ARG A 2 -16.01 9.51 -4.41
C ARG A 2 -15.92 10.95 -3.88
N LEU A 3 -16.45 11.24 -2.68
CA LEU A 3 -16.33 12.57 -2.06
C LEU A 3 -14.87 13.03 -1.90
N MET A 4 -14.00 12.17 -1.35
CA MET A 4 -12.57 12.49 -1.17
C MET A 4 -11.85 12.66 -2.51
N HIS A 5 -12.20 11.83 -3.49
CA HIS A 5 -11.67 11.91 -4.85
C HIS A 5 -12.05 13.22 -5.55
N ASP A 6 -13.32 13.61 -5.47
CA ASP A 6 -13.81 14.81 -6.13
C ASP A 6 -13.23 16.07 -5.47
N GLU A 7 -13.06 16.07 -4.14
CA GLU A 7 -12.39 17.15 -3.42
C GLU A 7 -10.91 17.25 -3.78
N ALA A 8 -10.19 16.12 -3.86
CA ALA A 8 -8.78 16.06 -4.24
C ALA A 8 -8.49 16.78 -5.57
N ALA A 9 -9.39 16.69 -6.55
CA ALA A 9 -9.25 17.35 -7.85
C ALA A 9 -9.36 18.89 -7.81
N THR A 10 -9.83 19.45 -6.70
CA THR A 10 -10.03 20.91 -6.53
C THR A 10 -8.91 21.61 -5.77
N LEU A 11 -7.99 20.84 -5.18
CA LEU A 11 -6.96 21.36 -4.28
C LEU A 11 -5.72 21.83 -5.05
N PRO A 12 -4.96 22.81 -4.51
CA PRO A 12 -3.79 23.39 -5.19
C PRO A 12 -2.53 22.50 -5.13
N ILE A 13 -2.67 21.24 -4.69
CA ILE A 13 -1.60 20.25 -4.57
C ILE A 13 -1.97 18.99 -5.36
N ASN A 14 -0.97 18.25 -5.80
CA ASN A 14 -1.20 16.98 -6.49
C ASN A 14 -1.66 15.93 -5.48
N ILE A 15 -2.93 15.56 -5.55
CA ILE A 15 -3.50 14.46 -4.77
C ILE A 15 -3.95 13.39 -5.75
N TYR A 16 -3.33 12.23 -5.62
CA TYR A 16 -3.73 11.03 -6.35
C TYR A 16 -4.39 10.07 -5.36
N VAL A 17 -5.45 9.42 -5.82
CA VAL A 17 -6.26 8.56 -4.95
C VAL A 17 -6.05 7.11 -5.35
N GLN A 18 -5.95 6.24 -4.36
CA GLN A 18 -6.06 4.81 -4.55
C GLN A 18 -7.41 4.33 -4.03
N MET A 19 -8.05 3.40 -4.74
CA MET A 19 -9.29 2.79 -4.30
C MET A 19 -9.03 1.88 -3.10
N PRO A 20 -9.76 1.94 -1.99
CA PRO A 20 -9.56 1.03 -0.86
C PRO A 20 -9.75 -0.45 -1.28
N SER A 21 -8.96 -1.35 -0.70
CA SER A 21 -8.78 -2.75 -1.13
C SER A 21 -9.29 -3.81 -0.14
N CYS A 22 -9.59 -3.41 1.10
CA CYS A 22 -9.93 -4.32 2.20
C CYS A 22 -11.08 -3.72 3.01
N VAL A 23 -12.25 -3.61 2.38
CA VAL A 23 -13.45 -3.05 3.01
C VAL A 23 -14.60 -4.06 2.93
N PRO A 24 -14.99 -4.72 4.03
CA PRO A 24 -14.33 -4.72 5.35
C PRO A 24 -12.93 -5.34 5.35
N SER A 25 -12.14 -5.03 6.37
CA SER A 25 -10.81 -5.61 6.60
C SER A 25 -10.88 -7.08 7.00
N ALA A 26 -11.94 -7.45 7.73
CA ALA A 26 -12.16 -8.79 8.27
C ALA A 26 -13.63 -9.22 8.09
N PRO A 27 -14.04 -9.63 6.86
CA PRO A 27 -15.40 -10.05 6.57
C PRO A 27 -15.92 -11.10 7.57
N GLY A 28 -17.11 -10.86 8.14
CA GLY A 28 -17.74 -11.74 9.13
C GLY A 28 -17.25 -11.57 10.57
N LEU A 29 -16.22 -10.76 10.81
CA LEU A 29 -15.71 -10.45 12.15
C LEU A 29 -16.00 -9.00 12.57
N GLU A 30 -16.52 -8.18 11.67
CA GLU A 30 -16.87 -6.78 11.91
C GLU A 30 -18.18 -6.37 11.23
N THR A 31 -18.70 -5.20 11.62
CA THR A 31 -19.91 -4.58 11.04
C THR A 31 -19.52 -3.35 10.24
N PRO A 32 -19.35 -3.44 8.91
CA PRO A 32 -18.88 -2.32 8.13
C PRO A 32 -20.00 -1.40 7.66
N GLY A 33 -19.66 -0.13 7.40
CA GLY A 33 -20.56 0.83 6.75
C GLY A 33 -20.64 0.68 5.22
N ALA A 34 -19.77 -0.14 4.63
CA ALA A 34 -19.69 -0.38 3.20
C ALA A 34 -19.04 -1.75 2.91
N ALA A 35 -19.15 -2.22 1.67
CA ALA A 35 -18.34 -3.30 1.15
C ALA A 35 -17.79 -2.86 -0.21
N ILE A 36 -16.55 -3.22 -0.50
CA ILE A 36 -15.89 -3.00 -1.79
C ILE A 36 -15.49 -4.37 -2.31
N GLY A 37 -15.82 -4.64 -3.57
CA GLY A 37 -15.36 -5.81 -4.29
C GLY A 37 -14.92 -5.46 -5.71
N PRO A 38 -14.72 -6.47 -6.56
CA PRO A 38 -14.19 -6.29 -7.91
C PRO A 38 -15.00 -5.33 -8.78
N ALA A 39 -16.33 -5.30 -8.62
CA ALA A 39 -17.20 -4.41 -9.40
C ALA A 39 -16.99 -2.94 -9.04
N GLU A 40 -16.93 -2.60 -7.75
CA GLU A 40 -16.67 -1.25 -7.28
C GLU A 40 -15.25 -0.79 -7.64
N VAL A 41 -14.27 -1.70 -7.57
CA VAL A 41 -12.90 -1.44 -8.01
C VAL A 41 -12.87 -1.15 -9.52
N ALA A 42 -13.52 -1.97 -10.34
CA ALA A 42 -13.59 -1.75 -11.78
C ALA A 42 -14.22 -0.40 -12.14
N GLU A 43 -15.28 0.00 -11.45
CA GLU A 43 -15.88 1.34 -11.62
C GLU A 43 -14.87 2.44 -11.26
N ALA A 44 -14.23 2.34 -10.10
CA ALA A 44 -13.28 3.33 -9.60
C ALA A 44 -12.07 3.50 -10.52
N MET A 45 -11.60 2.43 -11.17
CA MET A 45 -10.50 2.51 -12.12
C MET A 45 -10.81 3.40 -13.34
N THR A 46 -12.08 3.70 -13.62
CA THR A 46 -12.46 4.64 -14.69
C THR A 46 -12.38 6.11 -14.27
N TRP A 47 -12.27 6.42 -12.97
CA TRP A 47 -12.33 7.79 -12.49
C TRP A 47 -10.99 8.53 -12.70
N PRO A 48 -11.01 9.81 -13.16
CA PRO A 48 -9.80 10.59 -13.37
C PRO A 48 -9.09 10.92 -12.05
N GLY A 49 -7.83 10.51 -11.89
CA GLY A 49 -7.06 10.75 -10.65
C GLY A 49 -6.99 9.55 -9.70
N ILE A 50 -7.76 8.48 -9.97
CA ILE A 50 -7.49 7.16 -9.39
C ILE A 50 -6.23 6.59 -10.03
N ILE A 51 -5.22 6.27 -9.23
CA ILE A 51 -3.93 5.74 -9.73
C ILE A 51 -3.74 4.25 -9.47
N GLY A 52 -4.63 3.63 -8.70
CA GLY A 52 -4.50 2.22 -8.37
C GLY A 52 -5.40 1.76 -7.24
N LEU A 53 -5.12 0.56 -6.77
CA LEU A 53 -5.70 -0.04 -5.59
C LEU A 53 -4.82 0.28 -4.39
N GLY A 54 -5.43 0.61 -3.26
CA GLY A 54 -4.76 0.97 -2.02
C GLY A 54 -4.13 -0.26 -1.37
N GLU A 55 -3.45 -0.01 -0.26
CA GLU A 55 -2.70 -1.01 0.50
C GLU A 55 -3.45 -2.33 0.73
N MET A 56 -3.00 -3.39 0.05
CA MET A 56 -3.60 -4.73 0.16
C MET A 56 -3.19 -5.41 1.47
N MET A 57 -3.86 -5.05 2.57
CA MET A 57 -3.56 -5.53 3.93
C MET A 57 -3.98 -6.97 4.20
N ASN A 58 -4.93 -7.52 3.43
CA ASN A 58 -5.28 -8.94 3.49
C ASN A 58 -4.23 -9.78 2.75
N PHE A 59 -2.97 -9.69 3.18
CA PHE A 59 -1.88 -10.48 2.66
C PHE A 59 -2.13 -12.00 2.77
N PRO A 60 -2.84 -12.54 3.79
CA PRO A 60 -3.25 -13.94 3.79
C PRO A 60 -4.16 -14.31 2.62
N GLY A 61 -5.16 -13.48 2.33
CA GLY A 61 -6.04 -13.68 1.18
C GLY A 61 -5.26 -13.71 -0.14
N VAL A 62 -4.26 -12.85 -0.28
CA VAL A 62 -3.41 -12.85 -1.48
C VAL A 62 -2.63 -14.17 -1.64
N TYR A 63 -1.84 -14.58 -0.65
CA TYR A 63 -0.99 -15.77 -0.79
C TYR A 63 -1.76 -17.11 -0.69
N LEU A 64 -3.00 -17.09 -0.17
CA LEU A 64 -3.92 -18.23 -0.17
C LEU A 64 -4.91 -18.24 -1.34
N ASN A 65 -4.79 -17.29 -2.28
CA ASN A 65 -5.62 -17.20 -3.48
C ASN A 65 -7.12 -17.01 -3.20
N ASP A 66 -7.44 -16.06 -2.31
CA ASP A 66 -8.80 -15.59 -2.09
C ASP A 66 -9.37 -14.95 -3.36
N ALA A 67 -10.57 -15.40 -3.76
CA ALA A 67 -11.18 -15.00 -5.02
C ALA A 67 -11.57 -13.52 -5.05
N ASN A 68 -11.95 -12.93 -3.90
CA ASN A 68 -12.33 -11.53 -3.85
C ASN A 68 -11.08 -10.63 -3.99
N MET A 69 -10.04 -10.92 -3.21
CA MET A 69 -8.76 -10.18 -3.27
C MET A 69 -8.14 -10.23 -4.67
N HIS A 70 -8.09 -11.42 -5.28
CA HIS A 70 -7.58 -11.57 -6.65
C HIS A 70 -8.48 -10.91 -7.68
N GLY A 71 -9.80 -10.86 -7.47
CA GLY A 71 -10.73 -10.14 -8.34
C GLY A 71 -10.49 -8.63 -8.34
N GLU A 72 -10.31 -8.02 -7.18
CA GLU A 72 -10.00 -6.58 -7.06
C GLU A 72 -8.65 -6.24 -7.70
N MET A 73 -7.62 -7.06 -7.44
CA MET A 73 -6.30 -6.91 -8.07
C MET A 73 -6.37 -7.09 -9.59
N ALA A 74 -7.18 -8.03 -10.09
CA ALA A 74 -7.33 -8.28 -11.52
C ALA A 74 -7.95 -7.08 -12.26
N GLU A 75 -9.00 -6.46 -11.73
CA GLU A 75 -9.59 -5.26 -12.34
C GLU A 75 -8.62 -4.07 -12.30
N THR A 76 -7.80 -3.96 -11.26
CA THR A 76 -6.73 -2.96 -11.17
C THR A 76 -5.66 -3.15 -12.25
N MET A 77 -5.16 -4.39 -12.39
CA MET A 77 -4.15 -4.74 -13.40
C MET A 77 -4.68 -4.56 -14.82
N LYS A 78 -5.93 -4.92 -15.07
CA LYS A 78 -6.61 -4.72 -16.36
C LYS A 78 -6.70 -3.25 -16.75
N ALA A 79 -6.80 -2.34 -15.78
CA ALA A 79 -6.74 -0.90 -15.99
C ALA A 79 -5.30 -0.36 -16.17
N GLY A 80 -4.27 -1.22 -16.07
CA GLY A 80 -2.87 -0.82 -16.17
C GLY A 80 -2.36 0.00 -14.98
N LYS A 81 -3.01 -0.14 -13.82
CA LYS A 81 -2.72 0.64 -12.61
C LYS A 81 -2.03 -0.21 -11.54
N VAL A 82 -1.47 0.46 -10.53
CA VAL A 82 -0.66 -0.19 -9.48
C VAL A 82 -1.51 -0.72 -8.34
N ILE A 83 -1.03 -1.76 -7.66
CA ILE A 83 -1.60 -2.30 -6.43
C ILE A 83 -0.65 -1.95 -5.31
N GLY A 84 -1.11 -1.13 -4.36
CA GLY A 84 -0.34 -0.82 -3.15
C GLY A 84 -0.27 -2.03 -2.22
N GLY A 85 0.83 -2.19 -1.50
CA GLY A 85 1.01 -3.29 -0.56
C GLY A 85 1.06 -2.89 0.91
N HIS A 86 0.81 -3.88 1.75
CA HIS A 86 0.82 -3.85 3.21
C HIS A 86 1.03 -5.28 3.75
N TYR A 87 2.30 -5.66 3.89
CA TYR A 87 2.75 -6.92 4.46
C TYR A 87 3.32 -6.68 5.86
N ALA A 88 2.42 -6.59 6.84
CA ALA A 88 2.75 -6.30 8.24
C ALA A 88 3.37 -7.48 9.03
N SER A 89 3.58 -8.63 8.39
CA SER A 89 4.21 -9.78 9.05
C SER A 89 5.74 -9.64 9.05
N PRO A 90 6.43 -9.94 10.17
CA PRO A 90 7.89 -9.95 10.22
C PRO A 90 8.50 -11.16 9.50
N ASP A 91 7.68 -12.18 9.16
CA ASP A 91 8.11 -13.37 8.42
C ASP A 91 8.16 -13.11 6.91
N LEU A 92 9.39 -13.06 6.39
CA LEU A 92 9.69 -12.84 4.97
C LEU A 92 9.90 -14.15 4.20
N GLY A 93 9.30 -15.25 4.68
CA GLY A 93 9.34 -16.56 4.04
C GLY A 93 8.37 -16.75 2.87
N ARG A 94 7.83 -17.96 2.72
CA ARG A 94 6.98 -18.32 1.56
C ARG A 94 5.71 -17.47 1.44
N ALA A 95 5.12 -17.07 2.56
CA ALA A 95 3.95 -16.20 2.58
C ALA A 95 4.25 -14.84 1.96
N PHE A 96 5.38 -14.23 2.32
CA PHE A 96 5.86 -12.98 1.73
C PHE A 96 6.11 -13.14 0.22
N HIS A 97 6.83 -14.18 -0.20
CA HIS A 97 7.05 -14.42 -1.63
C HIS A 97 5.75 -14.64 -2.41
N GLY A 98 4.78 -15.34 -1.83
CA GLY A 98 3.44 -15.51 -2.40
C GLY A 98 2.66 -14.20 -2.49
N TYR A 99 2.80 -13.34 -1.48
CA TYR A 99 2.23 -12.00 -1.47
C TYR A 99 2.80 -11.15 -2.61
N VAL A 100 4.14 -11.05 -2.73
CA VAL A 100 4.76 -10.28 -3.82
C VAL A 100 4.38 -10.81 -5.19
N ALA A 101 4.37 -12.14 -5.36
CA ALA A 101 3.96 -12.76 -6.61
C ALA A 101 2.48 -12.53 -6.95
N GLY A 102 1.66 -12.19 -5.95
CA GLY A 102 0.22 -11.92 -6.12
C GLY A 102 -0.10 -10.58 -6.78
N GLY A 103 0.84 -9.63 -6.84
CA GLY A 103 0.66 -8.36 -7.56
C GLY A 103 0.97 -7.06 -6.80
N PRO A 104 0.90 -6.97 -5.45
CA PRO A 104 1.32 -5.77 -4.73
C PRO A 104 2.74 -5.32 -5.11
N ALA A 105 2.88 -4.03 -5.45
CA ALA A 105 4.06 -3.48 -6.09
C ALA A 105 4.95 -2.62 -5.16
N ASP A 106 4.42 -2.22 -4.02
CA ASP A 106 5.11 -1.45 -2.97
C ASP A 106 4.74 -1.98 -1.59
N ASP A 107 5.46 -1.55 -0.56
CA ASP A 107 5.12 -1.87 0.83
C ASP A 107 5.73 -0.84 1.80
N HIS A 108 4.96 -0.44 2.81
CA HIS A 108 5.38 0.51 3.84
C HIS A 108 5.58 -0.12 5.23
N GLU A 109 5.39 -1.43 5.39
CA GLU A 109 5.40 -2.11 6.69
C GLU A 109 6.79 -2.59 7.16
N GLY A 110 7.84 -2.24 6.43
CA GLY A 110 9.21 -2.51 6.86
C GLY A 110 9.61 -1.64 8.06
N THR A 111 10.40 -2.20 8.99
CA THR A 111 10.95 -1.45 10.14
C THR A 111 12.45 -1.70 10.34
N ARG A 112 12.98 -2.76 9.73
CA ARG A 112 14.37 -3.20 9.83
C ARG A 112 15.10 -3.08 8.50
N ILE A 113 16.43 -3.11 8.52
CA ILE A 113 17.25 -3.05 7.31
C ILE A 113 16.89 -4.21 6.36
N GLU A 114 16.68 -5.40 6.91
CA GLU A 114 16.37 -6.61 6.15
C GLU A 114 15.02 -6.52 5.44
N ASP A 115 14.08 -5.76 6.00
CA ASP A 115 12.74 -5.57 5.46
C ASP A 115 12.78 -4.83 4.12
N GLY A 116 13.47 -3.69 4.08
CA GLY A 116 13.67 -2.91 2.86
C GLY A 116 14.48 -3.68 1.82
N ILE A 117 15.51 -4.43 2.24
CA ILE A 117 16.31 -5.27 1.33
C ILE A 117 15.46 -6.36 0.68
N ALA A 118 14.66 -7.08 1.45
CA ALA A 118 13.85 -8.18 0.95
C ALA A 118 12.82 -7.71 -0.08
N ARG A 119 12.13 -6.60 0.21
CA ARG A 119 11.14 -5.96 -0.69
C ARG A 119 11.76 -5.57 -2.01
N VAL A 120 12.87 -4.81 -1.97
CA VAL A 120 13.54 -4.34 -3.18
C VAL A 120 14.13 -5.48 -4.00
N ARG A 121 14.69 -6.51 -3.36
CA ARG A 121 15.19 -7.70 -4.08
C ARG A 121 14.09 -8.50 -4.77
N GLN A 122 12.86 -8.43 -4.27
CA GLN A 122 11.69 -9.04 -4.87
C GLN A 122 11.02 -8.15 -5.93
N GLY A 123 11.56 -6.96 -6.20
CA GLY A 123 11.04 -6.03 -7.22
C GLY A 123 9.99 -5.05 -6.70
N MET A 124 9.69 -5.06 -5.40
CA MET A 124 8.79 -4.07 -4.80
C MET A 124 9.51 -2.74 -4.55
N LYS A 125 8.73 -1.66 -4.46
CA LYS A 125 9.22 -0.40 -3.88
C LYS A 125 9.08 -0.44 -2.36
N ALA A 126 10.15 -0.14 -1.64
CA ALA A 126 10.10 0.00 -0.19
C ALA A 126 9.73 1.44 0.18
N MET A 127 8.59 1.62 0.83
CA MET A 127 8.13 2.91 1.34
C MET A 127 8.61 3.07 2.78
N LEU A 128 9.43 4.07 3.05
CA LEU A 128 10.04 4.32 4.36
C LEU A 128 9.22 5.36 5.11
N ARG A 129 8.63 4.94 6.24
CA ARG A 129 7.72 5.77 7.02
C ARG A 129 8.46 6.72 7.95
N LEU A 130 8.07 7.99 7.92
CA LEU A 130 8.34 8.98 8.96
C LEU A 130 7.06 9.78 9.20
N GLY A 131 6.31 9.38 10.23
CA GLY A 131 5.02 9.97 10.59
C GLY A 131 4.88 10.11 12.10
N SER A 132 3.66 10.14 12.62
CA SER A 132 3.43 10.33 14.06
C SER A 132 3.90 9.16 14.93
N ALA A 133 3.70 7.93 14.44
CA ALA A 133 4.01 6.71 15.19
C ALA A 133 5.22 5.95 14.63
N TRP A 134 5.62 6.25 13.39
CA TRP A 134 6.58 5.46 12.63
C TRP A 134 7.83 6.28 12.33
N TYR A 135 9.00 5.73 12.64
CA TYR A 135 10.32 6.38 12.51
C TYR A 135 11.30 5.51 11.74
N ASP A 136 10.80 4.84 10.70
CA ASP A 136 11.45 3.70 10.07
C ASP A 136 12.54 4.10 9.06
N VAL A 137 12.54 5.36 8.60
CA VAL A 137 13.53 5.89 7.65
C VAL A 137 14.96 5.67 8.14
N ALA A 138 15.27 6.03 9.38
CA ALA A 138 16.64 6.00 9.90
C ALA A 138 17.25 4.59 9.90
N THR A 139 16.43 3.58 10.16
CA THR A 139 16.87 2.18 10.12
C THR A 139 16.97 1.69 8.68
N GLN A 140 15.90 1.84 7.90
CA GLN A 140 15.81 1.23 6.57
C GLN A 140 16.70 1.88 5.51
N VAL A 141 17.02 3.18 5.64
CA VAL A 141 17.90 3.88 4.69
C VAL A 141 19.30 3.26 4.60
N LYS A 142 19.71 2.50 5.63
CA LYS A 142 20.97 1.74 5.62
C LYS A 142 21.03 0.68 4.53
N ALA A 143 19.88 0.20 4.03
CA ALA A 143 19.82 -0.63 2.84
C ALA A 143 20.45 0.07 1.61
N ILE A 144 20.32 1.40 1.53
CA ILE A 144 20.96 2.23 0.50
C ILE A 144 22.39 2.58 0.93
N THR A 145 22.55 3.20 2.09
CA THR A 145 23.82 3.86 2.46
C THR A 145 24.94 2.91 2.86
N GLU A 146 24.59 1.73 3.38
CA GLU A 146 25.56 0.72 3.85
C GLU A 146 25.56 -0.52 2.95
N MET A 147 24.39 -0.93 2.44
CA MET A 147 24.24 -2.16 1.64
C MET A 147 24.23 -1.91 0.13
N GLY A 148 24.23 -0.64 -0.32
CA GLY A 148 24.41 -0.25 -1.71
C GLY A 148 23.22 -0.56 -2.63
N LEU A 149 22.00 -0.70 -2.10
CA LEU A 149 20.81 -0.83 -2.94
C LEU A 149 20.49 0.49 -3.64
N ASP A 150 19.93 0.38 -4.85
CA ASP A 150 19.54 1.53 -5.66
C ASP A 150 18.39 2.30 -5.02
N SER A 151 18.62 3.58 -4.72
CA SER A 151 17.64 4.48 -4.09
C SER A 151 16.38 4.67 -4.92
N ARG A 152 16.39 4.41 -6.23
CA ARG A 152 15.20 4.48 -7.11
C ARG A 152 14.11 3.46 -6.74
N ASN A 153 14.41 2.50 -5.88
CA ASN A 153 13.46 1.52 -5.36
C ASN A 153 12.91 1.85 -3.97
N PHE A 154 13.24 3.04 -3.44
CA PHE A 154 12.77 3.49 -2.14
C PHE A 154 11.97 4.78 -2.28
N ILE A 155 10.94 4.91 -1.46
CA ILE A 155 10.00 6.04 -1.44
C ILE A 155 9.90 6.52 0.01
N LEU A 156 9.75 7.82 0.25
CA LEU A 156 9.42 8.34 1.58
C LEU A 156 7.91 8.51 1.69
N CYS A 157 7.33 8.10 2.82
CA CYS A 157 5.93 8.37 3.13
C CYS A 157 5.78 8.69 4.62
N THR A 158 4.64 9.28 4.98
CA THR A 158 4.26 9.47 6.39
C THR A 158 3.46 8.31 6.92
N ASP A 159 2.73 7.60 6.04
CA ASP A 159 1.58 6.80 6.41
C ASP A 159 0.60 7.72 7.17
N ASP A 160 0.10 7.31 8.35
CA ASP A 160 -0.71 8.18 9.21
C ASP A 160 0.08 9.33 9.87
N SER A 161 -0.48 10.54 9.78
CA SER A 161 -0.01 11.73 10.51
C SER A 161 -1.12 12.37 11.32
N HIS A 162 -0.93 12.41 12.63
CA HIS A 162 -1.81 13.10 13.55
C HIS A 162 -1.73 14.62 13.34
N SER A 163 -2.87 15.31 13.45
CA SER A 163 -2.93 16.78 13.26
C SER A 163 -1.97 17.55 14.16
N GLY A 164 -1.73 17.07 15.38
CA GLY A 164 -0.72 17.63 16.29
C GLY A 164 0.71 17.54 15.73
N THR A 165 1.10 16.41 15.14
CA THR A 165 2.41 16.28 14.46
C THR A 165 2.48 17.25 13.28
N LEU A 166 1.42 17.32 12.45
CA LEU A 166 1.37 18.22 11.30
C LEU A 166 1.54 19.70 11.68
N VAL A 167 0.94 20.12 12.80
CA VAL A 167 0.99 21.52 13.25
C VAL A 167 2.33 21.88 13.90
N HIS A 168 2.96 20.93 14.61
CA HIS A 168 4.15 21.22 15.42
C HIS A 168 5.47 20.82 14.76
N GLU A 169 5.44 19.85 13.85
CA GLU A 169 6.63 19.23 13.25
C GLU A 169 6.63 19.33 11.71
N GLY A 170 5.48 19.62 11.10
CA GLY A 170 5.29 19.78 9.65
C GLY A 170 4.68 18.56 8.98
#